data_AF-Q8L2F6-F1
#
_entry.id   AF-Q8L2F6-F1
#
_cell.length_a   1.000
_cell.length_b   1.000
_cell.length_c   1.000
_cell.angle_alpha   90.00
_cell.angle_beta   90.00
_cell.angle_gamma   90.00
#
_symmetry.space_group_name_H-M   'P 1'
#
loop_
_entity.id
_entity.type
_entity.pdbx_description
1 polymer ?
#
loop_
_entity_poly.entity_id
_entity_poly.type
_entity_poly.pdbx_seq_one_letter_code
_entity_poly.pdbx_strand_id
1 'polypeptide(L)'
;VEQRTDLDKLVIDLETNGTLDPEEAIRRAATILQQQLAAFVDLKGDSEPVVVEQEDEIDPILLRPVDDLELTVRSANCLKAENIYYIGDLIQRTEVELLKTPNLGKKSLTEIKDVLASRGLSLGMRL
;
A
#
# COMPACT_ATOMS: atom_id res chain seq x y z
N VAL A 1 4.56 13.42 11.65
CA VAL A 1 3.99 13.17 13.00
C VAL A 1 3.55 14.48 13.67
N GLU A 2 3.09 15.50 12.94
CA GLU A 2 2.77 16.80 13.56
C GLU A 2 1.40 16.84 14.26
N GLN A 3 0.54 15.84 14.04
CA GLN A 3 -0.79 15.76 14.66
C GLN A 3 -0.93 14.69 15.76
N ARG A 4 0.12 13.88 16.01
CA ARG A 4 0.10 12.83 17.05
C ARG A 4 1.04 13.26 18.18
N THR A 5 0.47 13.70 19.30
CA THR A 5 1.20 14.21 20.48
C THR A 5 1.48 13.14 21.53
N ASP A 6 1.14 11.89 21.26
CA ASP A 6 1.22 10.72 22.14
C ASP A 6 2.48 9.85 21.90
N LEU A 7 3.40 10.34 21.07
CA LEU A 7 4.61 9.60 20.70
C LEU A 7 5.86 10.25 21.31
N ASP A 8 6.73 9.39 21.85
CA ASP A 8 8.03 9.78 22.38
C ASP A 8 9.15 9.64 21.33
N LYS A 9 10.13 10.55 21.36
CA LYS A 9 11.30 10.51 20.48
C LYS A 9 12.56 10.23 21.30
N LEU A 10 13.25 9.13 21.00
CA LEU A 10 14.59 8.85 21.50
C LEU A 10 15.63 9.44 20.54
N VAL A 11 16.55 10.24 21.06
CA VAL A 11 17.70 10.78 20.33
C VAL A 11 18.97 10.20 20.95
N ILE A 12 19.80 9.55 20.15
CA ILE A 12 21.08 8.97 20.57
C ILE A 12 22.17 9.60 19.72
N ASP A 13 23.08 10.32 20.37
CA ASP A 13 24.28 10.85 19.73
C ASP A 13 25.39 9.81 19.81
N LEU A 14 25.92 9.40 18.65
CA LEU A 14 26.92 8.32 18.55
C LEU A 14 28.09 8.77 17.68
N GLU A 15 29.31 8.58 18.21
CA GLU A 15 30.57 8.88 17.53
C GLU A 15 31.40 7.61 17.42
N THR A 16 31.91 7.32 16.23
CA THR A 16 32.79 6.16 15.99
C THR A 16 34.17 6.60 15.56
N ASN A 17 35.17 5.74 15.79
CA ASN A 17 36.55 5.96 15.36
C ASN A 17 36.77 5.60 13.87
N GLY A 18 35.70 5.45 13.08
CA GLY A 18 35.75 5.11 11.65
C GLY A 18 35.95 3.63 11.32
N THR A 19 36.08 2.74 12.30
CA THR A 19 36.19 1.29 12.05
C THR A 19 34.82 0.63 11.83
N LEU A 20 33.75 1.26 12.32
CA LEU A 20 32.37 0.80 12.23
C LEU A 20 31.47 1.99 11.93
N ASP A 21 30.54 1.83 11.01
CA ASP A 21 29.54 2.86 10.74
C ASP A 21 28.56 2.97 11.92
N PRO A 22 28.21 4.19 12.37
CA PRO A 22 27.26 4.41 13.46
C PRO A 22 25.93 3.66 13.26
N GLU A 23 25.43 3.62 12.03
CA GLU A 23 24.19 2.92 11.69
C GLU A 23 24.34 1.40 11.88
N GLU A 24 25.47 0.82 11.46
CA GLU A 24 25.74 -0.59 11.62
C GLU A 24 25.91 -0.97 13.10
N ALA A 25 26.55 -0.09 13.89
CA ALA A 25 26.66 -0.26 15.33
C ALA A 25 25.29 -0.34 16.02
N ILE A 26 24.39 0.58 15.70
CA ILE A 26 23.02 0.59 16.24
C ILE A 26 22.24 -0.65 15.78
N ARG A 27 22.34 -1.04 14.51
CA ARG A 27 21.69 -2.23 13.98
C ARG A 27 22.11 -3.50 14.74
N ARG A 28 23.41 -3.68 14.94
CA ARG A 28 23.95 -4.82 15.71
C ARG A 28 23.50 -4.77 17.17
N ALA A 29 23.51 -3.59 17.80
CA ALA A 29 23.04 -3.41 19.17
C ALA A 29 21.55 -3.75 19.33
N ALA A 30 20.71 -3.35 18.37
CA ALA A 30 19.29 -3.69 18.36
C ALA A 30 19.05 -5.20 18.27
N THR A 31 19.81 -5.91 17.43
CA THR A 31 19.74 -7.39 17.35
C THR A 31 20.12 -8.05 18.67
N ILE A 32 21.18 -7.56 19.33
CA ILE A 32 21.59 -8.08 20.65
C ILE A 32 20.49 -7.85 21.68
N LEU A 33 19.88 -6.66 21.70
CA LEU A 33 18.78 -6.34 22.60
C LEU A 33 17.58 -7.28 22.40
N GLN A 34 17.20 -7.54 21.14
CA GLN A 34 16.13 -8.48 20.80
C GLN A 34 16.42 -9.89 21.34
N GLN A 35 17.66 -10.38 21.20
CA GLN A 35 18.07 -11.68 21.72
C GLN A 35 17.99 -11.75 23.25
N GLN A 36 18.36 -10.68 23.95
CA GLN A 36 18.23 -10.63 25.41
C GLN A 36 16.76 -10.58 25.86
N LEU A 37 15.90 -9.90 25.10
CA LEU A 37 14.47 -9.85 25.37
C LEU A 37 13.75 -11.17 25.10
N ALA A 38 14.25 -11.98 24.15
CA ALA A 38 13.68 -13.30 23.84
C ALA A 38 13.61 -14.21 25.07
N ALA A 39 14.61 -14.15 25.97
CA ALA A 39 14.60 -14.90 27.22
C ALA A 39 13.41 -14.52 28.14
N PHE A 40 12.92 -13.28 28.08
CA PHE A 40 11.75 -12.84 28.84
C PHE A 40 10.43 -13.13 28.12
N VAL A 41 10.43 -13.18 26.78
CA VAL A 41 9.27 -13.56 25.97
C VAL A 41 8.98 -15.05 26.14
N ASP A 42 10.01 -15.91 26.09
CA ASP A 42 9.85 -17.36 26.27
C ASP A 42 9.42 -17.74 27.70
N LEU A 43 9.78 -16.93 28.71
CA LEU A 43 9.31 -17.12 30.10
C LEU A 43 7.84 -16.72 30.29
N LYS A 44 7.31 -15.83 29.43
CA LYS A 44 5.89 -15.51 29.35
C LYS A 44 5.24 -16.51 28.41
N GLY A 45 5.08 -17.75 28.88
CA GLY A 45 4.43 -18.83 28.13
C GLY A 45 3.19 -18.34 27.37
N ASP A 46 3.11 -18.72 26.10
CA ASP A 46 2.04 -18.44 25.15
C ASP A 46 1.67 -16.95 24.99
N SER A 47 2.62 -16.09 24.64
CA SER A 47 2.22 -14.85 23.95
C SER A 47 1.67 -15.21 22.58
N GLU A 48 0.36 -15.06 22.42
CA GLU A 48 -0.36 -15.14 21.15
C GLU A 48 0.45 -14.47 20.01
N PRO A 49 0.42 -15.02 18.79
CA PRO A 49 1.19 -14.47 17.68
C PRO A 49 0.83 -13.00 17.54
N VAL A 50 1.84 -12.14 17.72
CA VAL A 50 1.73 -10.71 17.43
C VAL A 50 1.38 -10.61 15.95
N VAL A 51 0.10 -10.37 15.66
CA VAL A 51 -0.34 -9.99 14.33
C VAL A 51 0.33 -8.65 14.10
N VAL A 52 1.44 -8.67 13.36
CA VAL A 52 1.96 -7.46 12.74
C VAL A 52 0.84 -7.05 11.78
N GLU A 53 0.02 -6.10 12.20
CA GLU A 53 -0.79 -5.33 11.27
C GLU A 53 0.22 -4.69 10.32
N GLN A 54 0.48 -5.36 9.20
CA GLN A 54 0.97 -4.68 8.02
C GLN A 54 -0.12 -3.64 7.77
N GLU A 55 0.16 -2.37 8.07
CA GLU A 55 -0.55 -1.30 7.40
C GLU A 55 -0.41 -1.65 5.93
N ASP A 56 -1.50 -2.13 5.32
CA ASP A 56 -1.53 -2.44 3.90
C ASP A 56 -0.93 -1.22 3.21
N GLU A 57 0.29 -1.35 2.69
CA GLU A 57 0.91 -0.35 1.84
C GLU A 57 -0.05 -0.23 0.67
N ILE A 58 -1.00 0.70 0.77
CA ILE A 58 -1.95 0.98 -0.30
C ILE A 58 -1.06 1.34 -1.47
N ASP A 59 -0.96 0.42 -2.44
CA ASP A 59 -0.04 0.56 -3.56
C ASP A 59 -0.22 1.97 -4.12
N PRO A 60 0.85 2.77 -4.27
CA PRO A 60 0.75 4.17 -4.70
C PRO A 60 0.11 4.32 -6.09
N ILE A 61 -0.07 3.22 -6.82
CA ILE A 61 -0.83 3.14 -8.06
C ILE A 61 -2.34 3.35 -7.86
N LEU A 62 -2.89 2.97 -6.71
CA LEU A 62 -4.33 3.02 -6.42
C LEU A 62 -4.83 4.45 -6.22
N LEU A 63 -3.95 5.34 -5.75
CA LEU A 63 -4.21 6.76 -5.57
C LEU A 63 -4.06 7.57 -6.86
N ARG A 64 -3.63 6.96 -7.97
CA ARG A 64 -3.50 7.67 -9.25
C ARG A 64 -4.87 7.90 -9.88
N PRO A 65 -5.06 9.02 -10.58
CA PRO A 65 -6.29 9.29 -11.31
C PRO A 65 -6.44 8.34 -12.50
N VAL A 66 -7.68 8.04 -12.86
CA VAL A 66 -8.01 7.21 -14.03
C VAL A 66 -7.51 7.83 -15.35
N ASP A 67 -7.31 9.15 -15.39
CA ASP A 67 -6.75 9.85 -16.56
C ASP A 67 -5.33 9.37 -16.92
N ASP A 68 -4.55 8.92 -15.93
CA ASP A 68 -3.18 8.42 -16.12
C ASP A 68 -3.14 7.02 -16.76
N LEU A 69 -4.29 6.37 -16.90
CA LEU A 69 -4.41 5.07 -17.56
C LEU A 69 -4.38 5.19 -19.10
N GLU A 70 -4.25 6.39 -19.67
CA GLU A 70 -4.21 6.63 -21.14
C GLU A 70 -5.38 5.99 -21.89
N LEU A 71 -6.55 5.90 -21.24
CA LEU A 71 -7.77 5.38 -21.85
C LEU A 71 -8.27 6.31 -22.95
N THR A 72 -9.07 5.79 -23.87
CA THR A 72 -9.80 6.65 -24.82
C THR A 72 -10.61 7.72 -24.08
N VAL A 73 -10.69 8.91 -24.68
CA VAL A 73 -11.46 10.06 -24.17
C VAL A 73 -12.88 9.68 -23.77
N ARG A 74 -13.49 8.71 -24.48
CA ARG A 74 -14.82 8.17 -24.16
C ARG A 74 -14.82 7.38 -22.86
N SER A 75 -13.91 6.42 -22.70
CA SER A 75 -13.81 5.57 -21.52
C SER A 75 -13.51 6.38 -20.26
N ALA A 76 -12.57 7.33 -20.33
CA ALA A 76 -12.25 8.24 -19.20
C ALA A 76 -13.45 9.11 -18.80
N ASN A 77 -14.17 9.69 -19.76
CA ASN A 77 -15.35 10.52 -19.48
C ASN A 77 -16.53 9.70 -18.92
N CYS A 78 -16.71 8.45 -19.37
CA CYS A 78 -17.72 7.55 -18.82
C CYS A 78 -17.43 7.20 -17.35
N LEU A 79 -16.16 6.94 -17.00
CA LEU A 79 -15.77 6.63 -15.63
C LEU A 79 -15.96 7.84 -14.70
N LYS A 80 -15.58 9.04 -15.15
CA LYS A 80 -15.82 10.29 -14.40
C LYS A 80 -17.31 10.60 -14.19
N ALA A 81 -18.17 10.27 -15.16
CA ALA A 81 -19.61 10.46 -15.03
C ALA A 81 -20.24 9.58 -13.93
N GLU A 82 -19.62 8.44 -13.62
CA GLU A 82 -20.02 7.53 -12.54
C GLU A 82 -19.28 7.78 -11.21
N ASN A 83 -18.62 8.94 -11.07
CA ASN A 83 -17.81 9.31 -9.91
C ASN A 83 -16.60 8.38 -9.65
N ILE A 84 -16.05 7.76 -10.69
CA ILE A 84 -14.83 6.96 -10.60
C ILE A 84 -13.65 7.85 -11.01
N TYR A 85 -12.89 8.32 -10.02
CA TYR A 85 -11.78 9.25 -10.24
C TYR A 85 -10.42 8.57 -10.13
N TYR A 86 -10.28 7.56 -9.28
CA TYR A 86 -9.02 6.88 -8.99
C TYR A 86 -8.98 5.45 -9.52
N ILE A 87 -7.77 4.93 -9.74
CA ILE A 87 -7.56 3.53 -10.14
C ILE A 87 -8.09 2.57 -9.06
N GLY A 88 -7.92 2.92 -7.78
CA GLY A 88 -8.47 2.16 -6.65
C GLY A 88 -9.99 2.00 -6.72
N ASP A 89 -10.72 3.03 -7.14
CA ASP A 89 -12.17 2.97 -7.30
C ASP A 89 -12.56 2.09 -8.49
N LEU A 90 -11.77 2.11 -9.55
CA LEU A 90 -12.01 1.34 -10.77
C LEU A 90 -11.84 -0.17 -10.55
N ILE A 91 -10.77 -0.58 -9.85
CA ILE A 91 -10.49 -2.02 -9.63
C ILE A 91 -11.51 -2.69 -8.70
N GLN A 92 -12.17 -1.92 -7.84
CA GLN A 92 -13.23 -2.43 -6.95
C GLN A 92 -14.54 -2.68 -7.69
N ARG A 93 -14.71 -2.12 -8.89
CA ARG A 93 -15.91 -2.32 -9.70
C ARG A 93 -15.85 -3.64 -10.45
N THR A 94 -17.00 -4.31 -10.50
CA THR A 94 -17.16 -5.52 -11.30
C THR A 94 -17.49 -5.16 -12.75
N GLU A 95 -17.15 -6.06 -13.67
CA GLU A 95 -17.48 -5.90 -15.10
C GLU A 95 -18.98 -5.70 -15.34
N VAL A 96 -19.80 -6.34 -14.50
CA VAL A 96 -21.27 -6.27 -14.57
C VAL A 96 -21.77 -4.88 -14.18
N GLU A 97 -21.11 -4.22 -13.23
CA GLU A 97 -21.44 -2.84 -12.84
C GLU A 97 -21.01 -1.84 -13.91
N LEU A 98 -19.80 -2.01 -14.45
CA LEU A 98 -19.31 -1.15 -15.52
C LEU A 98 -20.18 -1.23 -16.78
N LEU A 99 -20.74 -2.41 -17.12
CA LEU A 99 -21.67 -2.56 -18.24
C LEU A 99 -23.05 -1.92 -18.01
N LYS A 100 -23.42 -1.60 -16.76
CA LYS A 100 -24.66 -0.87 -16.46
C LYS A 100 -24.51 0.64 -16.64
N THR A 101 -23.27 1.14 -16.66
CA THR A 101 -22.97 2.55 -16.85
C THR A 101 -23.45 3.04 -18.22
N PRO A 102 -24.23 4.13 -18.30
CA PRO A 102 -24.63 4.72 -19.57
C PRO A 102 -23.39 5.14 -20.38
N ASN A 103 -23.35 4.73 -21.64
CA ASN A 103 -22.28 5.01 -22.62
C ASN A 103 -20.99 4.18 -22.49
N LEU A 104 -20.89 3.23 -21.55
CA LEU A 104 -19.78 2.28 -21.51
C LEU A 104 -20.10 1.04 -22.37
N GLY A 105 -19.45 0.93 -23.53
CA GLY A 105 -19.65 -0.18 -24.46
C GLY A 105 -18.70 -1.36 -24.25
N LYS A 106 -18.99 -2.50 -24.90
CA LYS A 106 -18.11 -3.70 -24.90
C LYS A 106 -16.66 -3.37 -25.29
N LYS A 107 -16.47 -2.45 -26.25
CA LYS A 107 -15.14 -2.02 -26.71
C LYS A 107 -14.35 -1.27 -25.62
N SER A 108 -15.02 -0.38 -24.88
CA SER A 108 -14.42 0.35 -23.76
C SER A 108 -14.10 -0.56 -22.58
N LEU A 109 -14.93 -1.58 -22.33
CA LEU A 109 -14.65 -2.57 -21.28
C LEU A 109 -13.40 -3.39 -21.58
N THR A 110 -13.24 -3.86 -22.82
CA THR A 110 -12.02 -4.59 -23.23
C THR A 110 -10.78 -3.73 -23.09
N GLU A 111 -10.85 -2.47 -23.52
CA GLU A 111 -9.76 -1.50 -23.38
C GLU A 111 -9.33 -1.30 -21.93
N ILE A 112 -10.30 -1.11 -21.02
CA ILE A 112 -10.03 -0.97 -19.58
C ILE A 112 -9.34 -2.22 -19.02
N LYS A 113 -9.80 -3.42 -19.41
CA LYS A 113 -9.21 -4.68 -18.96
C LYS A 113 -7.78 -4.86 -19.45
N ASP A 114 -7.51 -4.54 -20.72
CA ASP A 114 -6.17 -4.69 -21.30
C ASP A 114 -5.17 -3.73 -20.63
N VAL A 115 -5.59 -2.48 -20.38
CA VAL A 115 -4.75 -1.47 -19.71
C VAL A 115 -4.51 -1.83 -18.24
N LEU A 116 -5.54 -2.27 -17.51
CA LEU A 116 -5.37 -2.74 -16.13
C LEU A 116 -4.43 -3.95 -16.07
N ALA A 117 -4.60 -4.92 -16.98
CA ALA A 117 -3.74 -6.10 -17.06
C ALA A 117 -2.28 -5.74 -17.37
N SER A 118 -2.03 -4.73 -18.22
CA SER A 118 -0.68 -4.22 -18.51
C SER A 118 0.04 -3.67 -17.27
N ARG A 119 -0.73 -3.24 -16.26
CA ARG A 119 -0.24 -2.71 -14.99
C ARG A 119 -0.32 -3.72 -13.84
N GLY A 120 -0.67 -4.98 -14.14
CA GLY A 120 -0.81 -6.06 -13.16
C GLY A 120 -2.08 -5.99 -12.31
N LEU A 121 -3.06 -5.16 -12.69
CA LEU A 121 -4.31 -4.96 -11.97
C LEU A 121 -5.47 -5.71 -12.65
N SER A 122 -6.50 -6.03 -11.88
CA SER A 122 -7.71 -6.70 -12.37
C SER A 122 -8.98 -6.07 -11.80
N LEU A 123 -10.09 -6.26 -12.51
CA LEU A 123 -11.41 -5.79 -12.06
C LEU A 123 -11.98 -6.75 -11.01
N GLY A 124 -12.67 -6.22 -10.01
CA GLY A 124 -13.24 -6.98 -8.90
C GLY A 124 -12.25 -7.32 -7.78
N MET A 125 -11.10 -6.65 -7.73
CA MET A 125 -10.19 -6.74 -6.59
C MET A 125 -10.83 -6.05 -5.38
N ARG A 126 -10.90 -6.75 -4.25
CA ARG A 126 -11.25 -6.14 -2.96
C ARG A 126 -9.95 -5.74 -2.29
N LEU A 127 -9.82 -4.45 -2.04
CA LEU A 127 -8.87 -3.90 -1.08
C LEU A 127 -9.35 -4.24 0.33
#